data_AF-A0A9E5KDN4-F1
#
_entry.id   AF-A0A9E5KDN4-F1
#
_cell.length_a   1.000
_cell.length_b   1.000
_cell.length_c   1.000
_cell.angle_alpha   90.00
_cell.angle_beta   90.00
_cell.angle_gamma   90.00
#
_symmetry.space_group_name_H-M   'P 1'
#
loop_
_entity.id
_entity.type
_entity.pdbx_description
1 polymer ?
#
loop_
_entity_poly.entity_id
_entity_poly.type
_entity_poly.pdbx_seq_one_letter_code
_entity_poly.pdbx_strand_id
1 'polypeptide(L)' 'EALARDAGMRLESAEGLAQQIEVWRTAAGMPARLGACGIRDGILHILAEEASQQWTGRFNPAPMSETDFLQLYRSAM' A
#
# COMPACT_ATOMS: atom_id res chain seq x y z
N GLU A 1 1.75 -11.20 -21.39
CA GLU A 1 0.83 -10.51 -22.32
C GLU A 1 -0.51 -11.23 -22.54
N ALA A 2 -0.56 -12.54 -22.75
CA ALA A 2 -1.82 -13.27 -22.99
C ALA A 2 -2.80 -13.30 -21.79
N LEU A 3 -2.30 -13.43 -20.56
CA LEU A 3 -3.13 -13.50 -19.35
C LEU A 3 -3.88 -12.19 -19.00
N ALA A 4 -3.32 -11.04 -19.38
CA ALA A 4 -3.93 -9.73 -19.09
C ALA A 4 -5.12 -9.42 -20.00
N ARG A 5 -5.07 -9.88 -21.27
CA ARG A 5 -6.14 -9.66 -22.25
C ARG A 5 -7.37 -10.55 -21.98
N ASP A 6 -7.15 -11.76 -21.49
CA ASP A 6 -8.24 -12.73 -21.24
C ASP A 6 -9.09 -12.38 -20.00
N ALA A 7 -8.51 -11.62 -19.05
CA ALA A 7 -9.17 -11.17 -17.83
C ALA A 7 -9.89 -9.81 -17.97
N GLY A 8 -10.00 -9.24 -19.17
CA GLY A 8 -10.61 -7.92 -19.39
C GLY A 8 -9.85 -6.76 -18.71
N MET A 9 -8.57 -6.98 -18.35
CA MET A 9 -7.80 -6.02 -17.58
C MET A 9 -7.25 -4.93 -18.51
N ARG A 10 -7.71 -3.70 -18.31
CA ARG A 10 -7.19 -2.51 -18.99
C ARG A 10 -5.89 -2.04 -18.32
N LEU A 11 -4.87 -2.90 -18.32
CA LEU A 11 -3.54 -2.64 -17.74
C LEU A 11 -2.69 -1.78 -18.69
N GLU A 12 -3.06 -0.51 -18.90
CA GLU A 12 -2.27 0.40 -19.74
C GLU A 12 -1.53 1.48 -18.93
N SER A 13 -1.70 1.53 -17.60
CA SER A 13 -1.04 2.51 -16.73
C SER A 13 -0.78 1.98 -15.31
N ALA A 14 0.14 2.63 -14.57
CA ALA A 14 0.38 2.36 -13.16
C ALA A 14 -0.92 2.50 -12.32
N GLU A 15 -1.76 3.47 -12.67
CA GLU A 15 -3.07 3.69 -12.04
C GLU A 15 -4.04 2.53 -12.31
N GLY A 16 -4.08 2.00 -13.54
CA GLY A 16 -4.91 0.84 -13.88
C GLY A 16 -4.51 -0.41 -13.07
N LEU A 17 -3.21 -0.61 -12.84
CA LEU A 17 -2.73 -1.68 -11.98
C LEU A 17 -3.14 -1.47 -10.52
N ALA A 18 -3.01 -0.26 -9.98
CA ALA A 18 -3.43 0.05 -8.60
C ALA A 18 -4.93 -0.22 -8.39
N GLN A 19 -5.78 0.21 -9.33
CA GLN A 19 -7.23 -0.06 -9.28
C GLN A 19 -7.55 -1.56 -9.31
N GLN A 20 -6.80 -2.33 -10.10
CA GLN A 20 -7.01 -3.77 -10.17
C GLN A 20 -6.61 -4.50 -8.89
N ILE A 21 -5.56 -4.04 -8.20
CA ILE A 21 -5.18 -4.54 -6.87
C ILE A 21 -6.31 -4.29 -5.86
N GLU A 22 -6.97 -3.13 -5.91
CA GLU A 22 -8.11 -2.83 -5.04
C GLU A 22 -9.34 -3.71 -5.29
N VAL A 23 -9.60 -4.07 -6.56
CA VAL A 23 -10.64 -5.04 -6.93
C VAL A 23 -10.33 -6.40 -6.29
N TRP A 24 -9.09 -6.88 -6.38
CA TRP A 24 -8.69 -8.15 -5.78
C TRP A 24 -8.72 -8.13 -4.25
N ARG A 25 -8.25 -7.04 -3.61
CA ARG A 25 -8.36 -6.83 -2.16
C ARG A 25 -9.81 -6.98 -1.70
N THR A 26 -10.73 -6.35 -2.43
CA THR A 26 -12.17 -6.40 -2.12
C THR A 26 -12.74 -7.81 -2.33
N ALA A 27 -12.41 -8.48 -3.43
CA ALA A 27 -12.84 -9.84 -3.71
C ALA A 27 -12.34 -10.86 -2.66
N ALA A 28 -11.14 -10.61 -2.10
CA ALA A 28 -10.56 -11.41 -1.02
C ALA A 28 -11.11 -11.07 0.37
N GLY A 29 -12.00 -10.08 0.50
CA GLY A 29 -12.54 -9.64 1.79
C GLY A 29 -11.50 -8.98 2.71
N MET A 30 -10.39 -8.50 2.17
CA MET A 30 -9.34 -7.86 2.96
C MET A 30 -9.74 -6.42 3.34
N PRO A 31 -9.48 -5.95 4.57
CA PRO A 31 -9.80 -4.59 4.96
C PRO A 31 -9.05 -3.53 4.12
N ALA A 32 -9.71 -2.42 3.82
CA ALA A 32 -9.12 -1.30 3.09
C ALA A 32 -8.38 -0.30 3.99
N ARG A 33 -8.56 -0.42 5.31
CA ARG A 33 -8.16 0.58 6.31
C ARG A 33 -7.42 -0.07 7.46
N LEU A 34 -6.35 0.57 7.92
CA LEU A 34 -5.55 0.09 9.05
C LEU A 34 -6.39 0.01 10.34
N GLY A 35 -7.34 0.94 10.53
CA GLY A 35 -8.25 0.91 11.67
C GLY A 35 -9.11 -0.36 11.73
N ALA A 36 -9.54 -0.89 10.58
CA ALA A 36 -10.28 -2.15 10.51
C ALA A 36 -9.41 -3.38 10.85
N CYS A 37 -8.08 -3.24 10.83
CA CYS A 37 -7.12 -4.23 11.32
C CYS A 37 -6.74 -4.02 12.80
N GLY A 38 -7.36 -3.07 13.51
CA GLY A 38 -7.08 -2.76 14.92
C GLY A 38 -5.90 -1.83 15.18
N ILE A 39 -5.35 -1.21 14.13
CA ILE A 39 -4.28 -0.21 14.26
C ILE A 39 -4.88 1.11 14.74
N ARG A 40 -4.19 1.77 15.67
CA ARG A 40 -4.61 3.06 16.25
C ARG A 40 -3.67 4.16 15.78
N ASP A 41 -4.18 5.37 15.53
CA ASP A 41 -3.39 6.52 15.10
C ASP A 41 -2.14 6.77 15.96
N GLY A 42 -2.28 6.53 17.27
CA GLY A 42 -1.19 6.74 18.24
C GLY A 42 0.06 5.91 17.96
N ILE A 43 0.01 4.80 17.21
CA ILE A 43 1.21 3.97 16.94
C ILE A 43 1.93 4.35 15.63
N LEU A 44 1.31 5.18 14.78
CA LEU A 44 1.82 5.39 13.41
C LEU A 44 3.21 6.03 13.36
N HIS A 45 3.54 6.88 14.34
CA HIS A 45 4.86 7.50 14.43
C HIS A 45 5.96 6.45 14.69
N ILE A 46 5.70 5.50 15.60
CA ILE A 46 6.62 4.40 15.88
C ILE A 46 6.80 3.53 14.64
N LEU A 47 5.70 3.17 13.96
CA LEU A 47 5.77 2.37 12.73
C LEU A 47 6.57 3.06 11.62
N ALA A 48 6.43 4.38 11.48
CA ALA A 48 7.15 5.16 10.49
C ALA A 48 8.65 5.24 10.81
N GLU A 49 9.00 5.47 12.07
CA GLU A 49 10.39 5.48 12.53
C GLU A 49 11.04 4.11 12.25
N GLU A 50 10.40 3.02 12.66
CA GLU A 50 10.89 1.66 12.43
C GLU A 50 11.04 1.35 10.94
N ALA A 51 10.03 1.66 10.12
CA ALA A 51 10.05 1.42 8.68
C ALA A 51 11.22 2.13 7.97
N SER A 52 11.55 3.36 8.40
CA SER A 52 12.68 4.12 7.86
C SER A 52 14.06 3.48 8.15
N GLN A 53 14.13 2.65 9.20
CA GLN A 53 15.35 1.97 9.61
C GLN A 53 15.46 0.56 9.02
N GLN A 54 14.34 -0.07 8.66
CA GLN A 54 14.34 -1.40 8.05
C GLN A 54 15.00 -1.40 6.67
N TRP A 55 15.63 -2.52 6.33
CA TRP A 55 16.28 -2.69 5.03
C TRP A 55 15.27 -2.57 3.87
N THR A 56 14.04 -3.05 4.05
CA THR A 56 12.97 -2.93 3.04
C THR A 56 12.55 -1.49 2.79
N GLY A 57 12.63 -0.62 3.80
CA GLY A 57 12.40 0.82 3.64
C GLY A 57 13.59 1.53 2.99
N ARG A 58 14.81 1.24 3.45
CA ARG A 58 16.05 1.87 2.95
C ARG A 58 16.39 1.53 1.50
N PHE A 59 15.99 0.35 1.03
CA PHE A 59 16.18 -0.11 -0.36
C PHE A 59 14.88 -0.04 -1.18
N ASN A 60 13.86 0.70 -0.72
CA ASN A 60 12.66 0.94 -1.51
C ASN A 60 13.03 1.76 -2.77
N PRO A 61 12.58 1.37 -3.98
CA PRO A 61 12.90 2.10 -5.21
C PRO A 61 12.48 3.57 -5.20
N ALA A 62 11.48 3.92 -4.39
CA ALA A 62 11.16 5.30 -4.04
C ALA A 62 11.80 5.61 -2.66
N PRO A 63 12.82 6.48 -2.60
CA PRO A 63 13.39 6.91 -1.32
C PRO A 63 12.30 7.54 -0.44
N MET A 64 12.21 7.09 0.82
CA MET A 64 11.22 7.56 1.78
C MET A 64 11.89 7.91 3.10
N SER A 65 11.55 9.08 3.63
CA SER A 65 11.85 9.47 5.01
C SER A 65 10.80 8.92 5.98
N GLU A 66 11.08 9.00 7.29
CA GLU A 66 10.08 8.73 8.33
C GLU A 66 8.78 9.54 8.10
N THR A 67 8.90 10.81 7.75
CA THR A 67 7.73 11.66 7.47
C THR A 67 6.89 11.13 6.31
N ASP A 68 7.54 10.62 5.25
CA ASP A 68 6.84 10.06 4.09
C ASP A 68 6.07 8.79 4.47
N PHE A 69 6.68 7.90 5.27
CA PHE A 69 6.00 6.72 5.81
C PHE A 69 4.81 7.10 6.69
N LEU A 70 4.97 8.12 7.55
CA LEU A 70 3.88 8.58 8.41
C LEU A 70 2.69 9.11 7.59
N GLN A 71 2.93 9.88 6.53
CA GLN A 71 1.85 10.35 5.65
C GLN A 71 1.19 9.20 4.90
N LEU A 72 1.96 8.21 4.46
CA LEU A 72 1.43 7.01 3.82
C LEU A 72 0.54 6.21 4.78
N TYR A 73 0.93 6.02 6.04
CA TYR A 73 0.08 5.34 6.99
C TYR A 73 -1.20 6.12 7.29
N ARG A 74 -1.12 7.45 7.40
CA ARG A 74 -2.31 8.31 7.61
C ARG A 74 -3.29 8.26 6.45
N SER A 75 -2.83 8.09 5.20
CA SER A 75 -3.74 7.97 4.06
C SER A 75 -4.54 6.66 4.07
N ALA A 76 -4.00 5.63 4.73
CA ALA A 76 -4.60 4.29 4.85
C ALA A 76 -5.31 4.04 6.21
N MET A 77 -5.37 5.03 7.11
CA MET A 77 -6.12 4.92 8.37
C MET A 77 -7.62 4.76 8.16
#